data_AF-A0A238WN58-F1
#
_entry.id   AF-A0A238WN58-F1
#
_cell.length_a   1.000
_cell.length_b   1.000
_cell.length_c   1.000
_cell.angle_alpha   90.00
_cell.angle_beta   90.00
_cell.angle_gamma   90.00
#
_symmetry.space_group_name_H-M   'P 1'
#
loop_
_entity.id
_entity.type
_entity.pdbx_description
1 polymer ?
#
loop_
_entity_poly.entity_id
_entity_poly.type
_entity_poly.pdbx_seq_one_letter_code
_entity_poly.pdbx_strand_id
1 'polypeptide(L)'
;MYTRTVGDVAGVKIPSVKMPRLKIGRKPALILGSAALLVIAAVGGGAFLLLSGGEELQYKTQAALRKALPAAATAELHQHGVRLGAPLRCADLPGWTTKKMRVSCTGMTSDEKPVEVIGSGEQETRRNYYTILVDGRPVVENASCLGADCRKKEG
;
A
#
# COMPACT_ATOMS: atom_id res chain seq x y z
N MET A 1 53.50 17.33 -16.28
CA MET A 1 52.82 18.39 -15.49
C MET A 1 51.34 18.25 -15.77
N TYR A 2 50.43 17.81 -14.90
CA TYR A 2 50.28 17.87 -13.44
C TYR A 2 49.96 16.50 -12.83
N THR A 3 50.40 16.28 -11.59
CA THR A 3 50.08 15.16 -10.69
C THR A 3 48.95 15.52 -9.71
N ARG A 4 48.42 14.48 -9.03
CA ARG A 4 47.55 14.41 -7.82
C ARG A 4 46.04 14.20 -8.04
N THR A 5 45.31 13.40 -7.25
CA THR A 5 45.54 12.21 -6.39
C THR A 5 44.17 11.81 -5.80
N VAL A 6 43.90 10.50 -5.79
CA VAL A 6 43.26 9.67 -4.74
C VAL A 6 41.82 9.95 -4.29
N GLY A 7 41.01 8.87 -4.33
CA GLY A 7 39.74 8.66 -3.64
C GLY A 7 38.99 7.48 -4.28
N ASP A 8 39.60 6.30 -4.34
CA ASP A 8 39.25 5.16 -3.47
C ASP A 8 37.74 4.93 -3.30
N VAL A 9 37.16 4.11 -4.18
CA VAL A 9 36.15 3.13 -3.76
C VAL A 9 36.55 1.79 -4.36
N ALA A 10 37.02 0.95 -3.46
CA ALA A 10 37.33 -0.46 -3.61
C ALA A 10 36.54 -1.20 -4.72
N GLY A 11 37.30 -1.70 -5.70
CA GLY A 11 37.27 -3.08 -6.17
C GLY A 11 35.91 -3.78 -6.33
N VAL A 12 35.35 -3.67 -7.53
CA VAL A 12 34.56 -4.76 -8.13
C VAL A 12 35.23 -5.18 -9.44
N LYS A 13 36.06 -6.21 -9.35
CA LYS A 13 36.65 -6.92 -10.49
C LYS A 13 35.56 -7.79 -11.10
N ILE A 14 35.12 -7.47 -12.31
CA ILE A 14 34.17 -8.29 -13.08
C ILE A 14 34.99 -9.35 -13.85
N PRO A 15 35.01 -10.64 -13.46
CA PRO A 15 35.63 -11.67 -14.28
C PRO A 15 34.71 -12.03 -15.46
N SER A 16 35.25 -11.91 -16.68
CA SER A 16 34.63 -12.42 -17.90
C SER A 16 34.69 -13.97 -17.87
N VAL A 17 33.55 -14.63 -17.66
CA VAL A 17 33.49 -16.10 -17.57
C VAL A 17 32.98 -16.70 -18.88
N LYS A 18 33.90 -17.41 -19.53
CA LYS A 18 33.71 -18.28 -20.69
C LYS A 18 32.77 -19.43 -20.33
N MET A 19 31.64 -19.57 -21.02
CA MET A 19 30.66 -20.64 -20.77
C MET A 19 31.16 -21.99 -21.34
N PRO A 20 31.28 -23.06 -20.52
CA PRO A 20 31.44 -24.41 -21.04
C PRO A 20 30.05 -25.02 -21.36
N ARG A 21 29.89 -25.57 -22.56
CA ARG A 21 28.76 -26.44 -22.89
C ARG A 21 28.88 -27.75 -22.11
N LEU A 22 27.95 -28.06 -21.23
CA LEU A 22 27.86 -29.37 -20.57
C LEU A 22 26.64 -30.18 -21.03
N LYS A 23 26.94 -31.44 -21.36
CA LYS A 23 26.05 -32.49 -21.88
C LYS A 23 25.16 -33.05 -20.76
N ILE A 24 23.86 -33.23 -21.05
CA ILE A 24 22.87 -33.86 -20.18
C ILE A 24 23.12 -35.38 -20.10
N GLY A 25 23.26 -35.90 -18.87
CA GLY A 25 23.34 -37.33 -18.52
C GLY A 25 22.39 -37.66 -17.36
N ARG A 26 21.79 -38.85 -17.39
CA ARG A 26 20.57 -39.25 -16.66
C ARG A 26 20.78 -39.69 -15.18
N LYS A 27 19.96 -39.11 -14.27
CA LYS A 27 19.51 -39.55 -12.92
C LYS A 27 20.51 -39.51 -11.73
N PRO A 28 20.02 -39.41 -10.48
CA PRO A 28 19.09 -38.42 -9.92
C PRO A 28 19.79 -37.68 -8.77
N ALA A 29 20.37 -36.52 -9.04
CA ALA A 29 21.02 -35.71 -8.02
C ALA A 29 19.96 -34.87 -7.30
N LEU A 30 19.74 -35.25 -6.03
CA LEU A 30 19.29 -34.44 -4.92
C LEU A 30 19.09 -32.96 -5.26
N ILE A 31 17.83 -32.53 -5.13
CA ILE A 31 17.39 -31.15 -5.16
C ILE A 31 18.11 -30.38 -4.04
N LEU A 32 19.35 -29.96 -4.27
CA LEU A 32 19.93 -28.76 -3.67
C LEU A 32 19.55 -27.60 -4.60
N GLY A 33 18.29 -27.17 -4.50
CA GLY A 33 17.71 -26.21 -5.44
C GLY A 33 16.71 -25.30 -4.77
N SER A 34 16.98 -24.83 -3.55
CA SER A 34 16.14 -23.81 -2.90
C SER A 34 16.86 -23.21 -1.68
N ALA A 35 17.94 -22.47 -1.91
CA ALA A 35 18.56 -21.65 -0.88
C ALA A 35 18.85 -20.22 -1.38
N ALA A 36 17.95 -19.67 -2.20
CA ALA A 36 18.08 -18.30 -2.72
C ALA A 36 16.74 -17.56 -2.81
N LEU A 37 15.86 -17.69 -1.81
CA LEU A 37 14.60 -16.93 -1.73
C LEU A 37 14.27 -16.39 -0.33
N LEU A 38 15.28 -16.10 0.50
CA LEU A 38 15.07 -15.57 1.86
C LEU A 38 15.87 -14.29 2.19
N VAL A 39 15.98 -13.34 1.23
CA VAL A 39 16.63 -12.04 1.51
C VAL A 39 15.76 -10.82 1.14
N ILE A 40 14.42 -10.95 1.12
CA ILE A 40 13.52 -9.78 1.03
C ILE A 40 12.44 -9.83 2.12
N ALA A 41 12.80 -10.23 3.34
CA ALA A 41 11.86 -10.32 4.46
C ALA A 41 12.37 -9.63 5.76
N ALA A 42 13.35 -8.73 5.67
CA ALA A 42 13.96 -8.15 6.87
C ALA A 42 14.19 -6.63 6.84
N VAL A 43 13.61 -5.89 5.89
CA VAL A 43 13.62 -4.42 5.94
C VAL A 43 12.23 -3.90 5.60
N GLY A 44 11.38 -3.73 6.61
CA GLY A 44 10.21 -2.85 6.51
C GLY A 44 8.85 -3.49 6.18
N GLY A 45 8.47 -4.54 6.89
CA GLY A 45 7.10 -4.75 7.38
C GLY A 45 5.90 -4.69 6.40
N GLY A 46 5.40 -5.87 6.05
CA GLY A 46 3.95 -6.09 5.89
C GLY A 46 3.53 -6.57 4.51
N ALA A 47 3.18 -7.86 4.45
CA ALA A 47 2.48 -8.49 3.35
C ALA A 47 1.31 -7.61 2.87
N PHE A 48 1.40 -7.14 1.62
CA PHE A 48 0.25 -6.60 0.92
C PHE A 48 -0.65 -7.79 0.60
N LEU A 49 -1.69 -7.94 1.42
CA LEU A 49 -2.69 -8.99 1.34
C LEU A 49 -3.27 -9.02 -0.06
N LEU A 50 -3.07 -10.16 -0.72
CA LEU A 50 -3.79 -10.57 -1.90
C LEU A 50 -5.29 -10.64 -1.55
N LEU A 51 -6.07 -9.82 -2.25
CA LEU A 51 -7.35 -10.20 -2.85
C LEU A 51 -8.38 -10.85 -1.92
N SER A 52 -9.14 -10.04 -1.19
CA SER A 52 -10.46 -10.45 -0.68
C SER A 52 -11.55 -9.67 -1.42
N GLY A 53 -11.92 -10.16 -2.60
CA GLY A 53 -13.16 -9.79 -3.28
C GLY A 53 -14.24 -10.81 -2.92
N GLY A 54 -15.25 -10.39 -2.17
CA GLY A 54 -16.43 -11.20 -1.85
C GLY A 54 -16.99 -10.85 -0.47
N GLU A 55 -18.15 -10.18 -0.44
CA GLU A 55 -19.19 -10.05 0.64
C GLU A 55 -18.79 -10.03 2.13
N GLU A 56 -17.53 -9.75 2.42
CA GLU A 56 -16.95 -9.63 3.74
C GLU A 56 -16.63 -8.15 3.99
N LEU A 57 -16.74 -7.68 5.24
CA LEU A 57 -16.23 -6.36 5.60
C LEU A 57 -14.77 -6.22 5.16
N GLN A 58 -14.53 -5.23 4.30
CA GLN A 58 -13.16 -4.87 3.87
C GLN A 58 -12.23 -4.68 5.08
N TYR A 59 -12.77 -4.18 6.19
CA TYR A 59 -12.03 -3.99 7.44
C TYR A 59 -12.76 -4.63 8.61
N LYS A 60 -12.11 -5.59 9.28
CA LYS A 60 -12.68 -6.32 10.42
C LYS A 60 -12.48 -5.62 11.77
N THR A 61 -11.58 -4.63 11.82
CA THR A 61 -11.21 -3.96 13.07
C THR A 61 -11.00 -2.45 12.85
N GLN A 62 -11.22 -1.68 13.92
CA GLN A 62 -10.95 -0.23 13.96
C GLN A 62 -9.51 0.09 13.51
N ALA A 63 -8.53 -0.67 14.00
CA ALA A 63 -7.13 -0.48 13.65
C ALA A 63 -6.84 -0.80 12.18
N ALA A 64 -7.51 -1.82 11.60
CA ALA A 64 -7.37 -2.14 10.19
C ALA A 64 -7.92 -1.01 9.31
N LEU A 65 -9.11 -0.49 9.64
CA LEU A 65 -9.70 0.65 8.96
C LEU A 65 -8.77 1.87 9.04
N ARG A 66 -8.30 2.23 10.24
CA ARG A 66 -7.41 3.38 10.45
C ARG A 66 -6.09 3.28 9.68
N LYS A 67 -5.53 2.07 9.58
CA LYS A 67 -4.27 1.83 8.86
C LYS A 67 -4.43 1.92 7.35
N ALA A 68 -5.54 1.42 6.80
CA ALA A 68 -5.74 1.30 5.37
C ALA A 68 -6.35 2.56 4.73
N LEU A 69 -7.22 3.27 5.46
CA LEU A 69 -7.94 4.45 4.96
C LEU A 69 -7.06 5.53 4.32
N PRO A 70 -5.89 5.94 4.86
CA PRO A 70 -5.12 7.02 4.25
C PRO A 70 -4.61 6.66 2.86
N ALA A 71 -4.19 5.40 2.63
CA ALA A 71 -3.74 4.95 1.31
C ALA A 71 -4.90 4.85 0.30
N ALA A 72 -6.04 4.29 0.72
CA ALA A 72 -7.23 4.18 -0.11
C ALA A 72 -7.78 5.56 -0.52
N ALA A 73 -7.87 6.49 0.44
CA ALA A 73 -8.34 7.84 0.18
C ALA A 73 -7.36 8.65 -0.68
N THR A 74 -6.05 8.46 -0.50
CA THR A 74 -5.04 9.07 -1.38
C THR A 74 -5.23 8.59 -2.82
N ALA A 75 -5.40 7.28 -3.02
CA ALA A 75 -5.63 6.71 -4.35
C ALA A 75 -6.93 7.22 -4.98
N GLU A 76 -8.00 7.39 -4.20
CA GLU A 76 -9.26 7.98 -4.67
C GLU A 76 -9.06 9.44 -5.06
N LEU A 77 -8.50 10.27 -4.18
CA LEU A 77 -8.23 11.69 -4.45
C LEU A 77 -7.42 11.90 -5.73
N HIS A 78 -6.41 11.06 -5.97
CA HIS A 78 -5.62 11.10 -7.19
C HIS A 78 -6.46 10.82 -8.45
N GLN A 79 -7.45 9.93 -8.38
CA GLN A 79 -8.36 9.67 -9.50
C GLN A 79 -9.27 10.87 -9.78
N HIS A 80 -9.63 11.63 -8.75
CA HIS A 80 -10.39 12.88 -8.86
C HIS A 80 -9.50 14.09 -9.17
N GLY A 81 -8.22 13.89 -9.51
CA GLY A 81 -7.29 14.97 -9.87
C GLY A 81 -6.78 15.80 -8.68
N VAL A 82 -7.10 15.40 -7.45
CA VAL A 82 -6.64 16.07 -6.23
C VAL A 82 -5.31 15.47 -5.79
N ARG A 83 -4.29 16.32 -5.61
CA ARG A 83 -2.97 15.91 -5.09
C ARG A 83 -2.82 16.35 -3.65
N LEU A 84 -2.34 15.45 -2.81
CA LEU A 84 -2.01 15.77 -1.41
C LEU A 84 -0.61 16.38 -1.32
N GLY A 85 -0.45 17.37 -0.45
CA GLY A 85 0.86 17.96 -0.13
C GLY A 85 1.68 17.07 0.82
N ALA A 86 1.00 16.26 1.64
CA ALA A 86 1.61 15.30 2.55
C ALA A 86 0.65 14.11 2.81
N PRO A 87 1.14 12.98 3.34
CA PRO A 87 0.27 11.87 3.72
C PRO A 87 -0.79 12.28 4.76
N LEU A 88 -2.01 11.76 4.60
CA LEU A 88 -3.11 12.00 5.54
C LEU A 88 -2.78 11.47 6.95
N ARG A 89 -3.25 12.18 7.98
CA ARG A 89 -3.15 11.80 9.38
C ARG A 89 -4.49 11.28 9.86
N CYS A 90 -4.52 10.05 10.37
CA CYS A 90 -5.76 9.39 10.76
C CYS A 90 -5.87 9.17 12.26
N ALA A 91 -7.06 9.41 12.79
CA ALA A 91 -7.43 9.19 14.18
C ALA A 91 -8.78 8.49 14.27
N ASP A 92 -9.00 7.81 15.39
CA ASP A 92 -10.30 7.20 15.69
C ASP A 92 -11.29 8.30 16.08
N LEU A 93 -12.52 8.22 15.57
CA LEU A 93 -13.59 9.17 15.89
C LEU A 93 -14.41 8.70 17.09
N PRO A 94 -14.90 9.61 17.95
CA PRO A 94 -15.72 9.22 19.10
C PRO A 94 -16.96 8.41 18.69
N GLY A 95 -17.36 7.49 19.57
CA GLY A 95 -18.45 6.54 19.32
C GLY A 95 -18.05 5.33 18.47
N TRP A 96 -16.75 5.11 18.23
CA TRP A 96 -16.27 3.83 17.72
C TRP A 96 -16.43 2.74 18.80
N THR A 97 -16.77 1.54 18.36
CA THR A 97 -16.93 0.33 19.17
C THR A 97 -16.41 -0.87 18.38
N THR A 98 -16.40 -2.05 18.99
CA THR A 98 -16.10 -3.29 18.25
C THR A 98 -17.04 -3.48 17.05
N LYS A 99 -18.32 -3.09 17.17
CA LYS A 99 -19.32 -3.28 16.10
C LYS A 99 -19.37 -2.13 15.09
N LYS A 100 -19.05 -0.91 15.51
CA LYS A 100 -19.13 0.32 14.70
C LYS A 100 -17.76 0.99 14.66
N MET A 101 -17.10 0.94 13.51
CA MET A 101 -15.81 1.57 13.30
C MET A 101 -16.01 2.99 12.76
N ARG A 102 -15.18 3.92 13.22
CA ARG A 102 -15.20 5.32 12.76
C ARG A 102 -13.79 5.91 12.79
N VAL A 103 -13.33 6.38 11.64
CA VAL A 103 -12.01 7.01 11.47
C VAL A 103 -12.19 8.32 10.75
N SER A 104 -11.47 9.35 11.19
CA SER A 104 -11.26 10.57 10.42
C SER A 104 -9.78 10.65 10.03
N CYS A 105 -9.52 10.97 8.77
CA CYS A 105 -8.20 11.35 8.31
C CYS A 105 -8.21 12.80 7.81
N THR A 106 -7.20 13.56 8.16
CA THR A 106 -7.06 14.95 7.74
C THR A 106 -5.72 15.19 7.04
N GLY A 107 -5.68 16.21 6.19
CA GLY A 107 -4.46 16.65 5.53
C GLY A 107 -4.70 17.90 4.70
N MET A 108 -3.73 18.20 3.83
CA MET A 108 -3.80 19.32 2.92
C MET A 108 -3.50 18.85 1.50
N THR A 109 -4.17 19.44 0.52
CA THR A 109 -3.80 19.32 -0.88
C THR A 109 -2.49 20.07 -1.18
N SER A 110 -1.91 19.83 -2.35
CA SER A 110 -0.72 20.57 -2.80
C SER A 110 -1.00 22.06 -3.05
N ASP A 111 -2.26 22.44 -3.23
CA ASP A 111 -2.77 23.82 -3.32
C ASP A 111 -3.34 24.33 -1.99
N GLU A 112 -2.91 23.74 -0.86
CA GLU A 112 -3.21 24.18 0.52
C GLU A 112 -4.69 24.17 0.91
N LYS A 113 -5.51 23.37 0.23
CA LYS A 113 -6.90 23.15 0.62
C LYS A 113 -7.00 22.07 1.68
N PRO A 114 -7.84 22.25 2.72
CA PRO A 114 -8.03 21.23 3.74
C PRO A 114 -8.73 20.02 3.13
N VAL A 115 -8.27 18.83 3.52
CA VAL A 115 -8.87 17.55 3.18
C VAL A 115 -9.34 16.86 4.45
N GLU A 116 -10.58 16.40 4.43
CA GLU A 116 -11.15 15.54 5.47
C GLU A 116 -11.70 14.27 4.83
N VAL A 117 -11.35 13.13 5.41
CA VAL A 117 -11.80 11.82 4.98
C VAL A 117 -12.45 11.14 6.18
N ILE A 118 -13.72 10.77 6.03
CA ILE A 118 -14.46 10.06 7.05
C ILE A 118 -14.69 8.64 6.54
N GLY A 119 -14.17 7.66 7.27
CA GLY A 119 -14.43 6.25 7.05
C GLY A 119 -15.28 5.69 8.19
N SER A 120 -16.34 4.98 7.86
CA SER A 120 -17.16 4.24 8.81
C SER A 120 -17.37 2.81 8.36
N GLY A 121 -17.51 1.91 9.32
CA GLY A 121 -17.78 0.51 9.05
C GLY A 121 -18.68 -0.10 10.11
N GLU A 122 -19.58 -1.00 9.72
CA GLU A 122 -20.50 -1.66 10.63
C GLU A 122 -20.44 -3.18 10.48
N GLN A 123 -20.07 -3.84 11.58
CA GLN A 123 -19.90 -5.29 11.59
C GLN A 123 -21.17 -6.06 11.26
N GLU A 124 -22.32 -5.61 11.76
CA GLU A 124 -23.60 -6.33 11.63
C GLU A 124 -24.09 -6.34 10.18
N THR A 125 -24.01 -5.20 9.49
CA THR A 125 -24.48 -5.06 8.11
C THR A 125 -23.40 -5.39 7.07
N ARG A 126 -22.17 -5.56 7.53
CA ARG A 126 -20.96 -5.70 6.72
C ARG A 126 -20.71 -4.57 5.73
N ARG A 127 -21.15 -3.37 6.08
CA ARG A 127 -21.03 -2.19 5.21
C ARG A 127 -19.93 -1.27 5.68
N ASN A 128 -19.26 -0.65 4.72
CA ASN A 128 -18.41 0.50 4.97
C ASN A 128 -18.92 1.67 4.16
N TYR A 129 -18.75 2.87 4.69
CA TYR A 129 -19.10 4.11 4.02
C TYR A 129 -17.97 5.10 4.16
N TYR A 130 -17.67 5.77 3.05
CA TYR A 130 -16.58 6.72 2.94
C TYR A 130 -17.07 8.04 2.37
N THR A 131 -16.66 9.13 3.00
CA THR A 131 -16.88 10.48 2.51
C THR A 131 -15.53 11.20 2.49
N ILE A 132 -15.25 11.89 1.40
CA ILE A 132 -14.04 12.70 1.21
C ILE A 132 -14.46 14.12 0.90
N LEU A 133 -14.04 15.05 1.75
CA LEU A 133 -14.25 16.48 1.60
C LEU A 133 -12.93 17.15 1.23
N VAL A 134 -12.97 18.05 0.25
CA VAL A 134 -11.89 18.95 -0.09
C VAL A 134 -12.42 20.36 -0.01
N ASP A 135 -11.81 21.21 0.81
CA ASP A 135 -12.28 22.57 1.08
C ASP A 135 -13.75 22.59 1.56
N GLY A 136 -14.13 21.60 2.37
CA GLY A 136 -15.49 21.41 2.87
C GLY A 136 -16.51 20.93 1.83
N ARG A 137 -16.10 20.66 0.59
CA ARG A 137 -16.98 20.16 -0.48
C ARG A 137 -16.78 18.66 -0.70
N PRO A 138 -17.86 17.87 -0.83
CA PRO A 138 -17.74 16.44 -1.09
C PRO A 138 -17.20 16.19 -2.50
N VAL A 139 -16.07 15.48 -2.55
CA VAL A 139 -15.53 14.87 -3.79
C VAL A 139 -16.05 13.44 -3.92
N VAL A 140 -16.19 12.76 -2.78
CA VAL A 140 -16.80 11.44 -2.67
C VAL A 140 -17.77 11.50 -1.51
N GLU A 141 -19.00 11.00 -1.71
CA GLU A 141 -20.03 11.02 -0.68
C GLU A 141 -20.63 9.61 -0.51
N ASN A 142 -20.59 9.12 0.74
CA ASN A 142 -21.23 7.87 1.14
C ASN A 142 -20.89 6.65 0.26
N ALA A 143 -19.68 6.60 -0.28
CA ALA A 143 -19.24 5.52 -1.16
C ALA A 143 -19.04 4.23 -0.36
N SER A 144 -19.39 3.09 -0.95
CA SER A 144 -19.26 1.76 -0.29
C SER A 144 -17.87 1.13 -0.43
N CYS A 145 -16.98 1.79 -1.17
CA CYS A 145 -15.61 1.38 -1.48
C CYS A 145 -14.77 2.63 -1.77
N LEU A 146 -13.45 2.48 -1.82
CA LEU A 146 -12.52 3.52 -2.28
C LEU A 146 -11.43 2.89 -3.15
N GLY A 147 -10.89 3.67 -4.08
CA GLY A 147 -9.72 3.33 -4.88
C GLY A 147 -9.94 2.12 -5.79
N ALA A 148 -8.89 1.29 -5.92
CA ALA A 148 -8.90 0.16 -6.84
C ALA A 148 -9.97 -0.90 -6.53
N ASP A 149 -10.46 -0.96 -5.29
CA ASP A 149 -11.47 -1.92 -4.85
C ASP A 149 -12.87 -1.61 -5.40
N CYS A 150 -13.13 -0.35 -5.78
CA CYS A 150 -14.40 0.01 -6.45
C CYS A 150 -14.49 -0.52 -7.88
N ARG A 151 -13.37 -0.55 -8.61
CA ARG A 151 -13.37 -0.92 -10.04
C ARG A 151 -13.70 -2.38 -10.32
N LYS A 152 -13.70 -3.24 -9.30
CA LYS A 152 -14.03 -4.67 -9.44
C LYS A 152 -15.53 -4.98 -9.36
N LYS A 153 -16.38 -3.98 -9.06
CA LYS A 153 -17.83 -4.17 -8.95
C LYS A 153 -18.62 -3.78 -10.21
N GLU A 154 -17.96 -3.27 -11.25
CA GLU A 154 -18.58 -2.87 -12.52
C GLU A 154 -18.38 -3.90 -13.66
N GLY A 155 -18.13 -5.17 -13.32
CA GLY A 155 -17.94 -6.25 -14.30
C GLY A 155 -19.03 -7.31 -14.22
#